data_AF-A0A2G8LG60-F1
#
_entry.id   AF-A0A2G8LG60-F1
#
_cell.length_a   1.000
_cell.length_b   1.000
_cell.length_c   1.000
_cell.angle_alpha   90.00
_cell.angle_beta   90.00
_cell.angle_gamma   90.00
#
_symmetry.space_group_name_H-M   'P 1'
#
loop_
_entity.id
_entity.type
_entity.pdbx_description
1 polymer ?
#
loop_
_entity_poly.entity_id
_entity_poly.type
_entity_poly.pdbx_seq_one_letter_code
_entity_poly.pdbx_strand_id
1 'polypeptide(L)'
;MVACETSKLPYDVSTEQALKQEEVISKINESAKVLETVTEKFLNAIISSVDKIPFGIRYIAKVLRISLQERFPDEPEEDIIKIVGNLIYYRYMNPAIVAPDAFDIVDISVEKGMTIEQRRNLGSITKVLQTIASGKEFKGESSHLSALNEFVRKSFPKFKEFCIKVCEVDDPEDRFDIDEYSDFVNPTKPIVFMSVSEIIDTHALLVEHIDAVATDHSDPLHELLEDLGDVPGVEDMLGEVQGDPNSPETQQMISNLGKTEISFTLTNKFEIQEDDDQDKKRLFIKTKRLLVDIVRVQSDESVSAILDTKATPEQEALHDELLQVRLDLNTSQDTTLLARSQSSVEDTNLPIESKKEK
;
A
#
# COMPACT_ATOMS: atom_id res chain seq x y z
N MET A 1 32.61 20.31 -54.44
CA MET A 1 32.50 21.20 -53.26
C MET A 1 31.29 22.07 -53.49
N VAL A 2 30.14 21.69 -52.93
CA VAL A 2 28.95 22.58 -52.92
C VAL A 2 29.21 23.56 -51.78
N ALA A 3 29.35 24.84 -52.11
CA ALA A 3 29.50 25.88 -51.10
C ALA A 3 28.22 25.95 -50.27
N CYS A 4 28.31 25.75 -48.96
CA CYS A 4 27.22 26.06 -48.04
C CYS A 4 27.06 27.59 -48.02
N GLU A 5 26.18 28.13 -48.85
CA GLU A 5 25.75 29.51 -48.74
C GLU A 5 25.01 29.69 -47.40
N THR A 6 25.35 30.75 -46.67
CA THR A 6 24.67 31.11 -45.43
C THR A 6 23.22 31.50 -45.73
N SER A 7 22.28 30.93 -44.99
CA SER A 7 20.86 31.20 -45.14
C SER A 7 20.57 32.70 -45.08
N LYS A 8 19.71 33.19 -45.98
CA LYS A 8 19.24 34.59 -46.02
C LYS A 8 18.09 34.85 -45.04
N LEU A 9 17.60 33.81 -44.38
CA LEU A 9 16.52 33.93 -43.38
C LEU A 9 17.12 34.32 -42.01
N PRO A 10 16.40 35.14 -41.22
CA PRO A 10 16.83 35.48 -39.86
C PRO A 10 16.87 34.23 -38.98
N TYR A 11 17.93 34.09 -38.18
CA TYR A 11 18.08 32.98 -37.23
C TYR A 11 17.12 33.10 -36.03
N ASP A 12 16.89 34.32 -35.55
CA ASP A 12 15.94 34.60 -34.47
C ASP A 12 14.59 35.02 -35.05
N VAL A 13 13.61 34.13 -34.96
CA VAL A 13 12.22 34.34 -35.41
C VAL A 13 11.24 33.95 -34.32
N SER A 14 10.13 34.68 -34.21
CA SER A 14 9.06 34.30 -33.28
C SER A 14 8.32 33.05 -33.78
N THR A 15 7.68 32.32 -32.87
CA THR A 15 6.87 31.14 -33.22
C THR A 15 5.79 31.47 -34.25
N GLU A 16 5.14 32.63 -34.14
CA GLU A 16 4.12 33.09 -35.10
C GLU A 16 4.70 33.36 -36.50
N GLN A 17 5.93 33.85 -36.59
CA GLN A 17 6.59 34.09 -37.87
C GLN A 17 7.06 32.78 -38.51
N ALA A 18 7.60 31.86 -37.71
CA ALA A 18 7.99 30.53 -38.17
C ALA A 18 6.79 29.72 -38.68
N LEU A 19 5.63 29.81 -38.00
CA LEU A 19 4.38 29.15 -38.38
C LEU A 19 3.71 29.74 -39.64
N LYS A 20 4.28 30.77 -40.28
CA LYS A 20 3.85 31.24 -41.62
C LYS A 20 4.58 30.54 -42.77
N GLN A 21 5.70 29.87 -42.48
CA GLN A 21 6.46 29.16 -43.52
C GLN A 21 5.88 27.76 -43.72
N GLU A 22 5.46 27.47 -44.96
CA GLU A 22 4.83 26.20 -45.32
C GLU A 22 5.73 24.99 -45.03
N GLU A 23 7.04 25.12 -45.26
CA GLU A 23 8.01 24.07 -44.96
C GLU A 23 8.06 23.73 -43.46
N VAL A 24 8.00 24.75 -42.58
CA VAL A 24 8.00 24.59 -41.12
C VAL A 24 6.71 23.90 -40.67
N ILE A 25 5.55 24.35 -41.17
CA ILE A 25 4.25 23.74 -40.87
C ILE A 25 4.24 22.26 -41.30
N SER A 26 4.77 21.95 -42.50
CA SER A 26 4.86 20.56 -42.99
C SER A 26 5.70 19.69 -42.06
N LYS A 27 6.91 20.14 -41.67
CA LYS A 27 7.78 19.40 -40.74
C LYS A 27 7.15 19.23 -39.35
N ILE A 28 6.46 20.26 -38.84
CA ILE A 28 5.75 20.17 -37.55
C ILE A 28 4.64 19.12 -37.63
N ASN A 29 3.85 19.10 -38.70
CA ASN A 29 2.78 18.12 -38.87
C ASN A 29 3.30 16.68 -39.01
N GLU A 30 4.40 16.48 -39.73
CA GLU A 30 5.08 15.18 -39.80
C GLU A 30 5.59 14.74 -38.42
N SER A 31 6.24 15.65 -37.70
CA SER A 31 6.75 15.38 -36.35
C SER A 31 5.63 15.09 -35.35
N ALA A 32 4.51 15.82 -35.45
CA ALA A 32 3.33 15.61 -34.62
C ALA A 32 2.73 14.21 -34.83
N LYS A 33 2.64 13.72 -36.08
CA LYS A 33 2.18 12.34 -36.36
C LYS A 33 3.08 11.28 -35.75
N VAL A 34 4.40 11.49 -35.79
CA VAL A 34 5.35 10.57 -35.14
C VAL A 34 5.16 10.60 -33.63
N LEU A 35 5.04 11.79 -33.04
CA LEU A 35 4.80 11.97 -31.61
C LEU A 35 3.48 11.32 -31.17
N GLU A 36 2.40 11.50 -31.93
CA GLU A 36 1.11 10.83 -31.71
C GLU A 36 1.28 9.31 -31.67
N THR A 37 1.93 8.74 -32.69
CA THR A 37 2.15 7.29 -32.81
C THR A 37 2.93 6.72 -31.63
N VAL A 38 3.97 7.44 -31.18
CA VAL A 38 4.80 7.00 -30.05
C VAL A 38 4.04 7.17 -28.73
N THR A 39 3.37 8.30 -28.52
CA THR A 39 2.56 8.57 -27.31
C THR A 39 1.41 7.58 -27.18
N GLU A 40 0.76 7.19 -28.29
CA GLU A 40 -0.30 6.18 -28.27
C GLU A 40 0.21 4.83 -27.74
N LYS A 41 1.45 4.43 -28.07
CA LYS A 41 2.05 3.20 -27.51
C LYS A 41 2.20 3.29 -25.99
N PHE A 42 2.68 4.42 -25.47
CA PHE A 42 2.78 4.64 -24.03
C PHE A 42 1.41 4.63 -23.36
N LEU A 43 0.44 5.36 -23.92
CA LEU A 43 -0.92 5.41 -23.39
C LEU A 43 -1.51 3.99 -23.34
N ASN A 44 -1.42 3.22 -24.43
CA ASN A 44 -1.94 1.87 -24.49
C ASN A 44 -1.26 0.93 -23.48
N ALA A 45 0.05 1.07 -23.27
CA ALA A 45 0.78 0.30 -22.27
C ALA A 45 0.32 0.65 -20.83
N ILE A 46 0.09 1.93 -20.54
CA ILE A 46 -0.43 2.39 -19.24
C ILE A 46 -1.83 1.85 -18.99
N ILE A 47 -2.77 2.08 -19.92
CA ILE A 47 -4.18 1.71 -19.72
C ILE A 47 -4.42 0.19 -19.64
N SER A 48 -3.51 -0.62 -20.22
CA SER A 48 -3.58 -2.09 -20.17
C SER A 48 -2.86 -2.70 -18.97
N SER A 49 -2.22 -1.89 -18.12
CA SER A 49 -1.39 -2.34 -17.01
C SER A 49 -1.96 -1.98 -15.63
N VAL A 50 -3.28 -1.82 -15.50
CA VAL A 50 -3.95 -1.49 -14.22
C VAL A 50 -3.54 -2.47 -13.11
N ASP A 51 -3.52 -3.77 -13.41
CA ASP A 51 -3.20 -4.82 -12.43
C ASP A 51 -1.73 -4.89 -12.03
N LYS A 52 -0.85 -4.15 -12.73
CA LYS A 52 0.57 -4.02 -12.36
C LYS A 52 0.81 -2.88 -11.37
N ILE A 53 -0.18 -2.02 -11.13
CA ILE A 53 -0.08 -0.95 -10.15
C ILE A 53 -0.22 -1.59 -8.76
N PRO A 54 0.73 -1.33 -7.82
CA PRO A 54 0.67 -1.91 -6.48
C PRO A 54 -0.65 -1.60 -5.77
N PHE A 55 -1.15 -2.58 -5.01
CA PHE A 55 -2.40 -2.47 -4.26
C PHE A 55 -2.49 -1.18 -3.45
N GLY A 56 -1.45 -0.82 -2.67
CA GLY A 56 -1.46 0.38 -1.85
C GLY A 56 -1.65 1.67 -2.64
N ILE A 57 -1.07 1.78 -3.85
CA ILE A 57 -1.25 2.95 -4.73
C ILE A 57 -2.68 3.02 -5.25
N ARG A 58 -3.24 1.87 -5.65
CA ARG A 58 -4.65 1.77 -6.09
C ARG A 58 -5.62 2.12 -4.96
N TYR A 59 -5.34 1.63 -3.76
CA TYR A 59 -6.17 1.88 -2.57
C TYR A 59 -6.15 3.36 -2.17
N ILE A 60 -4.96 4.01 -2.15
CA ILE A 60 -4.87 5.45 -1.92
C ILE A 60 -5.68 6.24 -2.97
N ALA A 61 -5.67 5.79 -4.24
CA ALA A 61 -6.50 6.41 -5.28
C ALA A 61 -8.00 6.19 -5.07
N LYS A 62 -8.43 5.00 -4.58
CA LYS A 62 -9.81 4.73 -4.16
C LYS A 62 -10.23 5.67 -3.04
N VAL A 63 -9.45 5.74 -1.96
CA VAL A 63 -9.71 6.63 -0.81
C VAL A 63 -9.76 8.09 -1.25
N LEU A 64 -8.80 8.55 -2.05
CA LEU A 64 -8.80 9.92 -2.58
C LEU A 64 -10.07 10.25 -3.36
N ARG A 65 -10.53 9.33 -4.24
CA ARG A 65 -11.77 9.52 -5.00
C ARG A 65 -12.98 9.66 -4.06
N ILE A 66 -13.13 8.72 -3.12
CA ILE A 66 -14.27 8.69 -2.19
C ILE A 66 -14.26 9.96 -1.32
N SER A 67 -13.14 10.30 -0.70
CA SER A 67 -13.03 11.49 0.16
C SER A 67 -13.31 12.79 -0.60
N LEU A 68 -12.89 12.90 -1.86
CA LEU A 68 -13.22 14.06 -2.69
C LEU A 68 -14.70 14.12 -3.05
N GLN A 69 -15.33 12.98 -3.35
CA GLN A 69 -16.77 12.91 -3.62
C GLN A 69 -17.60 13.28 -2.39
N GLU A 70 -17.19 12.84 -1.21
CA GLU A 70 -17.85 13.21 0.06
C GLU A 70 -17.67 14.68 0.41
N ARG A 71 -16.47 15.23 0.18
CA ARG A 71 -16.15 16.63 0.50
C ARG A 71 -16.75 17.62 -0.50
N PHE A 72 -16.86 17.23 -1.77
CA PHE A 72 -17.32 18.07 -2.88
C PHE A 72 -18.42 17.36 -3.69
N PRO A 73 -19.61 17.14 -3.12
CA PRO A 73 -20.66 16.33 -3.74
C PRO A 73 -21.27 16.97 -5.01
N ASP A 74 -21.16 18.29 -5.16
CA ASP A 74 -21.68 19.03 -6.31
C ASP A 74 -20.69 19.05 -7.50
N GLU A 75 -19.44 18.64 -7.28
CA GLU A 75 -18.43 18.63 -8.34
C GLU A 75 -18.66 17.47 -9.32
N PRO A 76 -18.48 17.70 -10.63
CA PRO A 76 -18.59 16.62 -11.61
C PRO A 76 -17.59 15.51 -11.32
N GLU A 77 -18.05 14.26 -11.41
CA GLU A 77 -17.19 13.08 -11.25
C GLU A 77 -15.96 13.13 -12.17
N GLU A 78 -16.10 13.72 -13.36
CA GLU A 78 -14.97 13.92 -14.26
C GLU A 78 -13.82 14.74 -13.63
N ASP A 79 -14.13 15.80 -12.90
CA ASP A 79 -13.13 16.66 -12.30
C ASP A 79 -12.45 15.98 -11.11
N ILE A 80 -13.19 15.17 -10.34
CA ILE A 80 -12.62 14.31 -9.31
C ILE A 80 -11.67 13.27 -9.92
N ILE A 81 -12.07 12.62 -11.01
CA ILE A 81 -11.22 11.64 -11.70
C ILE A 81 -9.96 12.29 -12.30
N LYS A 82 -10.00 13.57 -12.71
CA LYS A 82 -8.79 14.31 -13.12
C LYS A 82 -7.78 14.44 -11.96
N ILE A 83 -8.26 14.58 -10.71
CA ILE A 83 -7.37 14.61 -9.53
C ILE A 83 -6.76 13.23 -9.26
N VAL A 84 -7.54 12.16 -9.40
CA VAL A 84 -7.01 10.78 -9.37
C VAL A 84 -5.95 10.58 -10.46
N GLY A 85 -6.22 11.06 -11.68
CA GLY A 85 -5.26 11.05 -12.78
C GLY A 85 -3.98 11.84 -12.46
N ASN A 86 -4.07 12.93 -11.70
CA ASN A 86 -2.89 13.66 -11.22
C ASN A 86 -2.03 12.80 -10.29
N LEU A 87 -2.64 12.07 -9.35
CA LEU A 87 -1.90 11.17 -8.47
C LEU A 87 -1.24 10.04 -9.26
N ILE A 88 -2.03 9.30 -10.05
CA ILE A 88 -1.57 8.07 -10.70
C ILE A 88 -0.63 8.34 -11.87
N TYR A 89 -0.95 9.30 -12.73
CA TYR A 89 -0.09 9.59 -13.88
C TYR A 89 0.95 10.66 -13.54
N TYR A 90 0.55 11.84 -13.07
CA TYR A 90 1.49 12.97 -12.96
C TYR A 90 2.49 12.83 -11.81
N ARG A 91 2.06 12.34 -10.64
CA ARG A 91 2.96 12.16 -9.49
C ARG A 91 3.70 10.83 -9.52
N TYR A 92 3.03 9.75 -9.91
CA TYR A 92 3.63 8.41 -9.84
C TYR A 92 4.36 8.00 -11.14
N MET A 93 3.70 8.02 -12.30
CA MET A 93 4.31 7.51 -13.54
C MET A 93 5.19 8.53 -14.28
N ASN A 94 4.79 9.79 -14.33
CA ASN A 94 5.41 10.80 -15.18
C ASN A 94 6.90 11.03 -14.87
N PRO A 95 7.34 11.14 -13.60
CA PRO A 95 8.77 11.27 -13.28
C PRO A 95 9.60 10.09 -13.83
N ALA A 96 9.10 8.86 -13.70
CA ALA A 96 9.75 7.66 -14.20
C ALA A 96 9.80 7.59 -15.74
N ILE A 97 8.85 8.21 -16.44
CA ILE A 97 8.89 8.33 -17.91
C ILE A 97 9.93 9.39 -18.34
N VAL A 98 10.06 10.50 -17.62
CA VAL A 98 10.98 11.59 -17.99
C VAL A 98 12.44 11.24 -17.67
N ALA A 99 12.68 10.54 -16.56
CA ALA A 99 13.99 10.15 -16.09
C ALA A 99 14.04 8.66 -15.71
N PRO A 100 13.86 7.74 -16.67
CA PRO A 100 13.80 6.30 -16.39
C PRO A 100 15.08 5.73 -15.78
N ASP A 101 16.22 6.37 -15.98
CA ASP A 101 17.50 6.03 -15.34
C ASP A 101 17.52 6.34 -13.84
N ALA A 102 16.90 7.45 -13.42
CA ALA A 102 16.84 7.85 -12.02
C ALA A 102 15.79 7.06 -11.20
N PHE A 103 14.92 6.30 -11.88
CA PHE A 103 13.86 5.49 -11.30
C PHE A 103 14.08 3.98 -11.54
N ASP A 104 15.30 3.58 -11.90
CA ASP A 104 15.72 2.19 -12.12
C ASP A 104 14.84 1.42 -13.13
N ILE A 105 14.22 2.13 -14.08
CA ILE A 105 13.41 1.52 -15.15
C ILE A 105 14.31 0.97 -16.26
N VAL A 106 15.46 1.61 -16.48
CA VAL A 106 16.44 1.22 -17.49
C VAL A 106 17.83 1.17 -16.88
N ASP A 107 18.55 0.08 -17.14
CA ASP A 107 19.96 -0.03 -16.76
C ASP A 107 20.82 0.69 -17.82
N ILE A 108 21.06 1.98 -17.55
CA ILE A 108 22.00 2.78 -18.32
C ILE A 108 23.26 2.91 -17.47
N SER A 109 24.38 2.40 -17.99
CA SER A 109 25.68 2.58 -17.34
C SER A 109 25.87 4.04 -16.90
N VAL A 110 26.23 4.22 -15.63
CA VAL A 110 26.42 5.51 -14.95
C VAL A 110 27.36 6.44 -15.74
N GLU A 111 28.28 5.87 -16.52
CA GLU A 111 29.23 6.63 -17.34
C GLU A 111 28.61 7.25 -18.60
N LYS A 112 27.52 6.67 -19.12
CA LYS A 112 26.93 7.09 -20.40
C LYS A 112 25.72 8.00 -20.21
N GLY A 113 24.92 7.73 -19.17
CA GLY A 113 23.68 8.45 -18.88
C GLY A 113 22.70 8.51 -20.06
N MET A 114 21.54 9.13 -19.85
CA MET A 114 20.65 9.47 -20.95
C MET A 114 21.19 10.64 -21.76
N THR A 115 21.12 10.56 -23.09
CA THR A 115 21.46 11.70 -23.95
C THR A 115 20.42 12.81 -23.84
N ILE A 116 20.84 14.05 -24.12
CA ILE A 116 19.94 15.23 -24.14
C ILE A 116 18.76 14.99 -25.10
N GLU A 117 18.99 14.35 -26.24
CA GLU A 117 17.95 14.04 -27.22
C GLU A 117 16.95 13.01 -26.71
N GLN A 118 17.41 11.94 -26.04
CA GLN A 118 16.53 10.94 -25.44
C GLN A 118 15.62 11.57 -24.38
N ARG A 119 16.19 12.39 -23.48
CA ARG A 119 15.44 13.12 -22.45
C ARG A 119 14.42 14.09 -23.06
N ARG A 120 14.81 14.82 -24.12
CA ARG A 120 13.91 15.72 -24.85
C ARG A 120 12.73 14.98 -25.50
N ASN A 121 12.99 13.79 -26.07
CA ASN A 121 11.96 12.97 -26.69
C ASN A 121 10.96 12.44 -25.65
N LEU A 122 11.45 11.91 -24.52
CA LEU A 122 10.59 11.46 -23.42
C LEU A 122 9.79 12.62 -22.81
N GLY A 123 10.42 13.79 -22.62
CA GLY A 123 9.72 15.00 -22.17
C GLY A 123 8.58 15.43 -23.11
N SER A 124 8.78 15.26 -24.43
CA SER A 124 7.74 15.56 -25.42
C SER A 124 6.56 14.57 -25.33
N ILE A 125 6.84 13.27 -25.17
CA ILE A 125 5.82 12.22 -24.97
C ILE A 125 5.02 12.51 -23.70
N THR A 126 5.72 12.78 -22.59
CA THR A 126 5.13 13.18 -21.31
C THR A 126 4.22 14.39 -21.44
N LYS A 127 4.63 15.41 -22.19
CA LYS A 127 3.80 16.62 -22.36
C LYS A 127 2.45 16.29 -23.00
N VAL A 128 2.43 15.37 -23.98
CA VAL A 128 1.19 14.92 -24.61
C VAL A 128 0.35 14.07 -23.68
N LEU A 129 0.95 13.10 -22.97
CA LEU A 129 0.26 12.28 -21.97
C LEU A 129 -0.33 13.12 -20.83
N GLN A 130 0.40 14.12 -20.33
CA GLN A 130 -0.11 15.06 -19.33
C GLN A 130 -1.29 15.88 -19.84
N THR A 131 -1.23 16.28 -21.11
CA THR A 131 -2.32 17.01 -21.76
C THR A 131 -3.57 16.12 -21.86
N ILE A 132 -3.40 14.85 -22.24
CA ILE A 132 -4.46 13.82 -22.20
C ILE A 132 -5.01 13.67 -20.79
N ALA A 133 -4.17 13.45 -19.77
CA ALA A 133 -4.60 13.24 -18.39
C ALA A 133 -5.39 14.44 -17.82
N SER A 134 -5.06 15.66 -18.26
CA SER A 134 -5.77 16.87 -17.84
C SER A 134 -7.10 17.12 -18.57
N GLY A 135 -7.35 16.44 -19.69
CA GLY A 135 -8.49 16.69 -20.58
C GLY A 135 -8.46 18.06 -21.29
N LYS A 136 -7.33 18.78 -21.25
CA LYS A 136 -7.18 20.10 -21.88
C LYS A 136 -6.56 19.99 -23.27
N GLU A 137 -6.89 20.93 -24.14
CA GLU A 137 -6.28 21.03 -25.47
C GLU A 137 -5.05 21.94 -25.48
N PHE A 138 -4.13 21.69 -26.41
CA PHE A 138 -3.03 22.59 -26.71
C PHE A 138 -3.55 23.91 -27.29
N LYS A 139 -3.26 25.01 -26.58
CA LYS A 139 -3.63 26.40 -26.93
C LYS A 139 -2.48 27.36 -26.58
N GLY A 140 -2.59 28.63 -27.01
CA GLY A 140 -1.62 29.69 -26.69
C GLY A 140 -0.20 29.37 -27.13
N GLU A 141 0.74 29.37 -26.19
CA GLU A 141 2.17 29.09 -26.43
C GLU A 141 2.44 27.68 -26.99
N SER A 142 1.53 26.72 -26.76
CA SER A 142 1.64 25.36 -27.32
C SER A 142 0.77 25.14 -28.57
N SER A 143 0.30 26.21 -29.22
CA SER A 143 -0.54 26.14 -30.43
C SER A 143 0.10 25.37 -31.60
N HIS A 144 1.43 25.31 -31.67
CA HIS A 144 2.17 24.49 -32.64
C HIS A 144 1.91 22.98 -32.50
N LEU A 145 1.36 22.52 -31.36
CA LEU A 145 0.94 21.13 -31.13
C LEU A 145 -0.57 20.91 -31.33
N SER A 146 -1.30 21.89 -31.85
CA SER A 146 -2.76 21.82 -32.03
C SER A 146 -3.21 20.66 -32.95
N ALA A 147 -2.35 20.17 -33.83
CA ALA A 147 -2.59 18.96 -34.64
C ALA A 147 -2.89 17.71 -33.78
N LEU A 148 -2.39 17.66 -32.54
CA LEU A 148 -2.61 16.56 -31.60
C LEU A 148 -3.94 16.67 -30.84
N ASN A 149 -4.68 17.78 -30.93
CA ASN A 149 -5.89 17.99 -30.14
C ASN A 149 -6.99 16.96 -30.46
N GLU A 150 -7.06 16.46 -31.70
CA GLU A 150 -7.97 15.38 -32.03
C GLU A 150 -7.61 14.07 -31.32
N PHE A 151 -6.33 13.72 -31.30
CA PHE A 151 -5.81 12.59 -30.54
C PHE A 151 -6.07 12.75 -29.04
N VAL A 152 -5.83 13.94 -28.47
CA VAL A 152 -6.12 14.24 -27.05
C VAL A 152 -7.59 14.02 -26.73
N ARG A 153 -8.51 14.55 -27.54
CA ARG A 153 -9.97 14.39 -27.36
C ARG A 153 -10.41 12.92 -27.41
N LYS A 154 -9.82 12.11 -28.29
CA LYS A 154 -10.13 10.67 -28.40
C LYS A 154 -9.52 9.84 -27.27
N SER A 155 -8.39 10.28 -26.73
CA SER A 155 -7.62 9.55 -25.71
C SER A 155 -8.07 9.85 -24.28
N PHE A 156 -8.55 11.06 -24.00
CA PHE A 156 -8.98 11.44 -22.65
C PHE A 156 -10.07 10.52 -22.06
N PRO A 157 -11.14 10.13 -22.79
CA PRO A 157 -12.14 9.20 -22.25
C PRO A 157 -11.55 7.84 -21.87
N LYS A 158 -10.59 7.32 -22.66
CA LYS A 158 -9.89 6.05 -22.36
C LYS A 158 -9.04 6.17 -21.10
N PHE A 159 -8.37 7.30 -20.93
CA PHE A 159 -7.57 7.58 -19.74
C PHE A 159 -8.43 7.78 -18.48
N LYS A 160 -9.58 8.43 -18.62
CA LYS A 160 -10.58 8.56 -17.54
C LYS A 160 -11.06 7.20 -17.07
N GLU A 161 -11.43 6.33 -18.00
CA GLU A 161 -11.84 4.94 -17.71
C GLU A 161 -10.75 4.16 -16.99
N PHE A 162 -9.49 4.31 -17.43
CA PHE A 162 -8.35 3.73 -16.73
C PHE A 162 -8.27 4.21 -15.27
N CYS A 163 -8.42 5.52 -15.00
CA CYS A 163 -8.38 6.06 -13.63
C CYS A 163 -9.52 5.52 -12.76
N ILE A 164 -10.72 5.32 -13.33
CA ILE A 164 -11.86 4.70 -12.64
C ILE A 164 -11.49 3.27 -12.21
N LYS A 165 -10.97 2.46 -13.14
CA LYS A 165 -10.54 1.08 -12.86
C LYS A 165 -9.43 0.99 -11.83
N VAL A 166 -8.52 1.97 -11.79
CA VAL A 166 -7.47 2.02 -10.76
C VAL A 166 -8.08 2.08 -9.35
N CYS A 167 -9.18 2.81 -9.17
CA CYS A 167 -9.92 2.91 -7.91
C CYS A 167 -10.78 1.68 -7.56
N GLU A 168 -10.98 0.75 -8.49
CA GLU A 168 -11.74 -0.49 -8.27
C GLU A 168 -10.83 -1.53 -7.62
N VAL A 169 -10.77 -1.49 -6.29
CA VAL A 169 -9.90 -2.34 -5.46
C VAL A 169 -10.58 -2.63 -4.12
N ASP A 170 -10.36 -3.85 -3.63
CA ASP A 170 -10.90 -4.33 -2.35
C ASP A 170 -10.38 -3.48 -1.18
N ASP A 171 -11.12 -3.49 -0.08
CA ASP A 171 -10.63 -2.88 1.16
C ASP A 171 -9.50 -3.74 1.78
N PRO A 172 -8.56 -3.15 2.55
CA PRO A 172 -7.42 -3.87 3.10
C PRO A 172 -7.83 -5.09 3.93
N GLU A 173 -8.91 -4.97 4.70
CA GLU A 173 -9.49 -6.02 5.53
C GLU A 173 -9.84 -7.25 4.68
N ASP A 174 -10.57 -7.05 3.58
CA ASP A 174 -10.95 -8.12 2.64
C ASP A 174 -9.71 -8.66 1.87
N ARG A 175 -8.77 -7.77 1.52
CA ARG A 175 -7.60 -8.13 0.71
C ARG A 175 -6.60 -8.99 1.49
N PHE A 176 -6.40 -8.67 2.76
CA PHE A 176 -5.42 -9.30 3.63
C PHE A 176 -6.06 -10.35 4.57
N ASP A 177 -7.37 -10.55 4.48
CA ASP A 177 -8.13 -11.47 5.35
C ASP A 177 -7.89 -11.14 6.83
N ILE A 178 -7.99 -9.85 7.16
CA ILE A 178 -7.78 -9.32 8.51
C ILE A 178 -9.11 -8.85 9.08
N ASP A 179 -9.47 -9.44 10.21
CA ASP A 179 -10.61 -9.11 11.04
C ASP A 179 -10.19 -8.75 12.47
N GLU A 180 -11.17 -8.39 13.31
CA GLU A 180 -10.96 -8.04 14.73
C GLU A 180 -10.34 -9.18 15.56
N TYR A 181 -10.40 -10.43 15.06
CA TYR A 181 -9.88 -11.61 15.76
C TYR A 181 -8.52 -12.08 15.22
N SER A 182 -8.03 -11.47 14.14
CA SER A 182 -6.86 -11.89 13.40
C SER A 182 -5.61 -11.91 14.27
N ASP A 183 -5.46 -10.94 15.16
CA ASP A 183 -4.36 -10.88 16.13
C ASP A 183 -4.39 -12.03 17.15
N PHE A 184 -5.58 -12.58 17.47
CA PHE A 184 -5.72 -13.72 18.38
C PHE A 184 -5.44 -15.07 17.69
N VAL A 185 -5.77 -15.17 16.40
CA VAL A 185 -5.64 -16.43 15.65
C VAL A 185 -4.28 -16.56 14.98
N ASN A 186 -3.60 -15.45 14.68
CA ASN A 186 -2.29 -15.46 14.05
C ASN A 186 -1.22 -15.88 15.05
N PRO A 187 -0.57 -17.05 14.86
CA PRO A 187 0.50 -17.49 15.76
C PRO A 187 1.78 -16.68 15.58
N THR A 188 1.90 -15.95 14.46
CA THR A 188 3.08 -15.15 14.11
C THR A 188 2.79 -13.69 14.38
N LYS A 189 3.47 -13.13 15.38
CA LYS A 189 3.41 -11.70 15.66
C LYS A 189 4.11 -10.90 14.56
N PRO A 190 3.58 -9.73 14.15
CA PRO A 190 4.21 -8.91 13.12
C PRO A 190 5.57 -8.41 13.59
N ILE A 191 6.54 -8.43 12.68
CA ILE A 191 7.90 -7.94 12.91
C ILE A 191 8.11 -6.67 12.08
N VAL A 192 8.48 -5.58 12.74
CA VAL A 192 8.82 -4.30 12.12
C VAL A 192 10.33 -4.16 12.09
N PHE A 193 10.88 -3.78 10.93
CA PHE A 193 12.28 -3.44 10.77
C PHE A 193 12.39 -1.92 10.65
N MET A 194 13.19 -1.31 11.51
CA MET A 194 13.41 0.13 11.50
C MET A 194 14.84 0.42 11.95
N SER A 195 15.46 1.43 11.34
CA SER A 195 16.78 1.89 11.73
C SER A 195 16.75 2.63 13.06
N VAL A 196 17.88 2.67 13.77
CA VAL A 196 18.02 3.42 15.03
C VAL A 196 17.65 4.89 14.88
N SER A 197 18.06 5.53 13.78
CA SER A 197 17.67 6.90 13.48
C SER A 197 16.16 7.05 13.32
N GLU A 198 15.49 6.14 12.59
CA GLU A 198 14.03 6.19 12.43
C GLU A 198 13.29 6.01 13.76
N ILE A 199 13.81 5.19 14.68
CA ILE A 199 13.24 5.04 16.04
C ILE A 199 13.31 6.37 16.78
N ILE A 200 14.50 6.96 16.83
CA ILE A 200 14.76 8.21 17.55
C ILE A 200 13.91 9.34 16.96
N ASP A 201 13.89 9.47 15.63
CA ASP A 201 13.13 10.50 14.94
C ASP A 201 11.62 10.31 15.17
N THR A 202 11.12 9.07 15.15
CA THR A 202 9.71 8.77 15.45
C THR A 202 9.36 9.14 16.89
N HIS A 203 10.21 8.76 17.86
CA HIS A 203 9.98 9.10 19.27
C HIS A 203 10.02 10.62 19.49
N ALA A 204 11.00 11.32 18.91
CA ALA A 204 11.11 12.77 18.99
C ALA A 204 9.87 13.48 18.43
N LEU A 205 9.39 13.07 17.25
CA LEU A 205 8.19 13.64 16.63
C LEU A 205 6.94 13.40 17.47
N LEU A 206 6.81 12.23 18.09
CA LEU A 206 5.69 11.92 18.98
C LEU A 206 5.72 12.78 20.24
N VAL A 207 6.87 12.92 20.90
CA VAL A 207 7.01 13.77 22.10
C VAL A 207 6.77 15.24 21.78
N GLU A 208 7.30 15.74 20.65
CA GLU A 208 7.12 17.14 20.22
C GLU A 208 5.66 17.48 19.91
N HIS A 209 4.89 16.51 19.41
CA HIS A 209 3.54 16.75 18.88
C HIS A 209 2.45 15.94 19.58
N ILE A 210 2.70 15.47 20.80
CA ILE A 210 1.77 14.58 21.51
C ILE A 210 0.38 15.20 21.69
N ASP A 211 0.30 16.49 22.02
CA ASP A 211 -0.98 17.20 22.21
C ASP A 211 -1.81 17.31 20.91
N ALA A 212 -1.18 17.16 19.73
CA ALA A 212 -1.85 17.16 18.44
C ALA A 212 -2.23 15.76 17.97
N VAL A 213 -1.43 14.75 18.32
CA VAL A 213 -1.65 13.34 17.95
C VAL A 213 -2.66 12.67 18.89
N ALA A 214 -2.53 12.91 20.20
CA ALA A 214 -3.39 12.38 21.25
C ALA A 214 -3.95 13.54 22.10
N THR A 215 -4.95 14.22 21.55
CA THR A 215 -5.59 15.39 22.20
C THR A 215 -6.26 15.05 23.53
N ASP A 216 -6.66 13.79 23.71
CA ASP A 216 -7.21 13.28 24.97
C ASP A 216 -6.05 12.80 25.86
N HIS A 217 -5.90 13.40 27.04
CA HIS A 217 -4.86 12.99 28.00
C HIS A 217 -5.12 11.62 28.63
N SER A 218 -6.29 11.02 28.42
CA SER A 218 -6.58 9.63 28.79
C SER A 218 -6.18 8.62 27.71
N ASP A 219 -5.67 9.09 26.56
CA ASP A 219 -5.15 8.21 25.52
C ASP A 219 -3.95 7.40 26.04
N PRO A 220 -3.94 6.06 25.84
CA PRO A 220 -2.85 5.20 26.28
C PRO A 220 -1.47 5.59 25.76
N LEU A 221 -1.37 6.33 24.66
CA LEU A 221 -0.10 6.81 24.11
C LEU A 221 0.68 7.69 25.11
N HIS A 222 0.00 8.46 25.96
CA HIS A 222 0.65 9.27 26.99
C HIS A 222 1.40 8.40 28.01
N GLU A 223 0.77 7.30 28.46
CA GLU A 223 1.40 6.34 29.38
C GLU A 223 2.58 5.62 28.71
N LEU A 224 2.47 5.27 27.42
CA LEU A 224 3.59 4.67 26.68
C LEU A 224 4.80 5.59 26.63
N LEU A 225 4.59 6.86 26.30
CA LEU A 225 5.68 7.83 26.18
C LEU A 225 6.29 8.16 27.55
N GLU A 226 5.48 8.22 28.61
CA GLU A 226 6.00 8.38 29.97
C GLU A 226 6.91 7.22 30.38
N ASP A 227 6.51 5.98 30.07
CA ASP A 227 7.32 4.78 30.34
C ASP A 227 8.59 4.71 29.49
N LEU A 228 8.54 5.21 28.25
CA LEU A 228 9.70 5.29 27.37
C LEU A 228 10.72 6.33 27.85
N GLY A 229 10.27 7.38 28.53
CA GLY A 229 11.11 8.43 29.09
C GLY A 229 11.65 9.39 28.02
N ASP A 230 12.82 9.97 28.30
CA ASP A 230 13.46 10.93 27.39
C ASP A 230 13.89 10.27 26.07
N VAL A 231 13.88 11.05 24.98
CA VAL A 231 14.31 10.58 23.67
C VAL A 231 15.80 10.21 23.71
N PRO A 232 16.17 8.94 23.43
CA PRO A 232 17.56 8.50 23.50
C PRO A 232 18.38 9.01 22.31
N GLY A 233 19.69 9.16 22.52
CA GLY A 233 20.65 9.32 21.44
C GLY A 233 21.04 7.99 20.79
N VAL A 234 21.69 8.05 19.62
CA VAL A 234 22.23 6.84 18.95
C VAL A 234 23.21 6.09 19.86
N GLU A 235 23.98 6.84 20.65
CA GLU A 235 24.97 6.31 21.59
C GLU A 235 24.31 5.58 22.78
N ASP A 236 23.14 6.04 23.24
CA ASP A 236 22.38 5.37 24.30
C ASP A 236 21.81 4.03 23.83
N MET A 237 21.50 3.92 22.53
CA MET A 237 20.92 2.71 21.94
C MET A 237 21.97 1.67 21.51
N LEU A 238 23.11 2.10 20.98
CA LEU A 238 24.11 1.20 20.37
C LEU A 238 25.50 1.24 21.04
N GLY A 239 25.70 2.12 22.03
CA GLY A 239 26.96 2.31 22.75
C GLY A 239 27.77 3.53 22.28
N GLU A 240 28.64 4.03 23.17
CA GLU A 240 29.46 5.23 22.95
C GLU A 240 30.50 5.05 21.83
N VAL A 241 30.66 6.09 20.99
CA VAL A 241 31.73 6.14 19.97
C VAL A 241 32.97 6.81 20.56
N GLN A 242 34.12 6.12 20.48
CA GLN A 242 35.39 6.71 20.95
C GLN A 242 35.88 7.79 19.98
N GLY A 243 35.87 9.06 20.41
CA GLY A 243 36.36 10.18 19.62
C GLY A 243 35.94 11.54 20.18
N ASP A 244 36.34 12.62 19.51
CA ASP A 244 35.75 13.95 19.76
C ASP A 244 34.36 13.99 19.09
N PRO A 245 33.27 14.26 19.82
CA PRO A 245 31.90 14.31 19.27
C PRO A 245 31.73 15.32 18.12
N ASN A 246 32.59 16.34 18.08
CA ASN A 246 32.54 17.38 17.04
C ASN A 246 33.46 17.08 15.86
N SER A 247 34.20 15.97 15.85
CA SER A 247 35.02 15.63 14.69
C SER A 247 34.15 15.09 13.55
N PRO A 248 34.46 15.45 12.29
CA PRO A 248 33.72 14.94 11.13
C PRO A 248 33.74 13.40 11.05
N GLU A 249 34.83 12.76 11.49
CA GLU A 249 34.92 11.30 11.49
C GLU A 249 33.96 10.66 12.49
N THR A 250 33.86 11.20 13.71
CA THR A 250 32.95 10.69 14.75
C THR A 250 31.49 10.88 14.33
N GLN A 251 31.13 12.04 13.77
CA GLN A 251 29.78 12.30 13.26
C GLN A 251 29.40 11.35 12.12
N GLN A 252 30.35 11.02 11.24
CA GLN A 252 30.11 10.05 10.19
C GLN A 252 29.94 8.63 10.75
N MET A 253 30.67 8.26 11.80
CA MET A 253 30.49 6.97 12.49
C MET A 253 29.12 6.89 13.18
N ILE A 254 28.70 7.93 13.91
CA ILE A 254 27.37 7.99 14.54
C ILE A 254 26.27 7.92 13.49
N SER A 255 26.40 8.64 12.37
CA SER A 255 25.44 8.56 11.26
C SER A 255 25.35 7.17 10.65
N ASN A 256 26.48 6.45 10.56
CA ASN A 256 26.47 5.07 10.08
C ASN A 256 25.85 4.10 11.10
N LEU A 257 26.09 4.30 12.40
CA LEU A 257 25.44 3.52 13.46
C LEU A 257 23.93 3.74 13.49
N GLY A 258 23.47 4.97 13.27
CA GLY A 258 22.05 5.30 13.17
C GLY A 258 21.30 4.54 12.07
N LYS A 259 21.99 4.11 11.01
CA LYS A 259 21.43 3.30 9.92
C LYS A 259 21.30 1.81 10.26
N THR A 260 21.72 1.39 11.45
CA THR A 260 21.61 -0.02 11.87
C THR A 260 20.14 -0.40 12.00
N GLU A 261 19.71 -1.45 11.30
CA GLU A 261 18.34 -1.95 11.38
C GLU A 261 18.13 -2.80 12.64
N ILE A 262 17.04 -2.52 13.36
CA ILE A 262 16.57 -3.29 14.51
C ILE A 262 15.22 -3.91 14.15
N SER A 263 15.03 -5.18 14.52
CA SER A 263 13.75 -5.87 14.37
C SER A 263 12.95 -5.83 15.68
N PHE A 264 11.72 -5.31 15.61
CA PHE A 264 10.76 -5.31 16.72
C PHE A 264 9.67 -6.31 16.46
N THR A 265 9.43 -7.21 17.40
CA THR A 265 8.20 -8.01 17.40
C THR A 265 7.12 -7.20 18.10
N LEU A 266 6.07 -6.82 17.37
CA LEU A 266 5.01 -6.01 17.94
C LEU A 266 4.25 -6.81 19.01
N THR A 267 4.11 -6.19 20.17
CA THR A 267 3.34 -6.71 21.30
C THR A 267 2.50 -5.59 21.87
N ASN A 268 1.22 -5.83 22.09
CA ASN A 268 0.34 -4.83 22.68
C ASN A 268 0.58 -4.76 24.19
N LYS A 269 1.06 -3.62 24.71
CA LYS A 269 1.25 -3.41 26.15
C LYS A 269 -0.09 -3.30 26.89
N PHE A 270 -1.11 -2.76 26.22
CA PHE A 270 -2.47 -2.58 26.74
C PHE A 270 -3.40 -3.75 26.47
N GLU A 271 -2.87 -4.91 26.07
CA GLU A 271 -3.52 -6.18 26.41
C GLU A 271 -3.55 -6.31 27.95
N ILE A 272 -4.43 -5.54 28.60
CA ILE A 272 -4.59 -5.41 30.06
C ILE A 272 -6.06 -5.66 30.39
N GLN A 273 -6.39 -6.90 30.75
CA GLN A 273 -6.50 -7.37 32.13
C GLN A 273 -6.51 -8.90 32.05
N GLU A 274 -5.66 -9.59 32.82
CA GLU A 274 -5.59 -11.06 32.82
C GLU A 274 -6.94 -11.74 33.11
N ASP A 275 -7.96 -11.07 33.65
CA ASP A 275 -9.27 -11.68 33.91
C ASP A 275 -10.19 -11.70 32.67
N ASP A 276 -10.47 -10.56 32.04
CA ASP A 276 -11.46 -10.49 30.95
C ASP A 276 -10.98 -11.15 29.64
N ASP A 277 -9.68 -11.06 29.32
CA ASP A 277 -9.13 -11.65 28.10
C ASP A 277 -8.70 -13.12 28.28
N GLN A 278 -8.39 -13.57 29.50
CA GLN A 278 -8.36 -15.03 29.75
C GLN A 278 -9.74 -15.61 29.51
N ASP A 279 -10.81 -14.93 29.90
CA ASP A 279 -12.16 -15.40 29.63
C ASP A 279 -12.51 -15.35 28.14
N LYS A 280 -12.14 -14.31 27.38
CA LYS A 280 -12.31 -14.31 25.90
C LYS A 280 -11.44 -15.36 25.21
N LYS A 281 -10.18 -15.51 25.59
CA LYS A 281 -9.26 -16.51 25.04
C LYS A 281 -9.69 -17.93 25.41
N ARG A 282 -10.15 -18.14 26.63
CA ARG A 282 -10.74 -19.40 27.10
C ARG A 282 -12.04 -19.67 26.38
N LEU A 283 -12.88 -18.66 26.17
CA LEU A 283 -14.11 -18.77 25.40
C LEU A 283 -13.78 -19.11 23.94
N PHE A 284 -12.82 -18.44 23.31
CA PHE A 284 -12.38 -18.73 21.95
C PHE A 284 -11.80 -20.15 21.80
N ILE A 285 -10.89 -20.55 22.70
CA ILE A 285 -10.34 -21.92 22.74
C ILE A 285 -11.46 -22.94 22.98
N LYS A 286 -12.41 -22.63 23.84
CA LYS A 286 -13.58 -23.47 24.12
C LYS A 286 -14.48 -23.58 22.89
N THR A 287 -14.86 -22.49 22.24
CA THR A 287 -15.68 -22.46 21.02
C THR A 287 -14.98 -23.21 19.88
N LYS A 288 -13.68 -23.01 19.67
CA LYS A 288 -12.89 -23.76 18.69
C LYS A 288 -12.93 -25.27 18.98
N ARG A 289 -12.82 -25.67 20.24
CA ARG A 289 -12.87 -27.09 20.64
C ARG A 289 -14.26 -27.69 20.42
N LEU A 290 -15.32 -26.96 20.77
CA LEU A 290 -16.70 -27.37 20.51
C LEU A 290 -16.96 -27.54 19.02
N LEU A 291 -16.54 -26.56 18.20
CA LEU A 291 -16.65 -26.64 16.74
C LEU A 291 -15.86 -27.80 16.14
N VAL A 292 -14.63 -28.05 16.59
CA VAL A 292 -13.85 -29.21 16.12
C VAL A 292 -14.52 -30.53 16.45
N ASP A 293 -15.14 -30.66 17.63
CA ASP A 293 -15.87 -31.87 18.00
C ASP A 293 -17.11 -32.06 17.09
N ILE A 294 -17.83 -30.99 16.76
CA ILE A 294 -19.00 -31.03 15.87
C ILE A 294 -18.58 -31.37 14.42
N VAL A 295 -17.59 -30.67 13.86
CA VAL A 295 -17.14 -30.82 12.46
C VAL A 295 -16.51 -32.20 12.19
N ARG A 296 -15.97 -32.87 13.21
CA ARG A 296 -15.43 -34.23 13.06
C ARG A 296 -16.49 -35.30 12.80
N VAL A 297 -17.74 -35.01 13.13
CA VAL A 297 -18.84 -35.96 13.13
C VAL A 297 -19.94 -35.54 12.15
N GLN A 298 -20.04 -34.23 11.89
CA GLN A 298 -20.97 -33.64 10.95
C GLN A 298 -20.23 -32.82 9.91
N SER A 299 -20.54 -33.06 8.65
CA SER A 299 -19.98 -32.34 7.50
C SER A 299 -21.13 -31.78 6.66
N ASP A 300 -21.05 -30.50 6.33
CA ASP A 300 -21.97 -29.81 5.42
C ASP A 300 -21.19 -28.76 4.61
N GLU A 301 -21.85 -27.99 3.75
CA GLU A 301 -21.24 -26.98 2.88
C GLU A 301 -20.65 -25.79 3.65
N SER A 302 -21.16 -25.50 4.86
CA SER A 302 -20.65 -24.42 5.72
C SER A 302 -20.80 -24.76 7.20
N VAL A 303 -20.01 -24.12 8.07
CA VAL A 303 -20.12 -24.27 9.53
C VAL A 303 -21.51 -23.85 10.03
N SER A 304 -22.11 -22.81 9.43
CA SER A 304 -23.48 -22.40 9.76
C SER A 304 -24.51 -23.49 9.45
N ALA A 305 -24.41 -24.13 8.28
CA ALA A 305 -25.28 -25.25 7.92
C ALA A 305 -25.09 -26.47 8.85
N ILE A 306 -23.85 -26.72 9.31
CA ILE A 306 -23.56 -27.74 10.31
C ILE A 306 -24.25 -27.41 11.63
N LEU A 307 -24.20 -26.15 12.10
CA LEU A 307 -24.82 -25.73 13.36
C LEU A 307 -26.36 -25.83 13.31
N ASP A 308 -26.98 -25.55 12.16
CA ASP A 308 -28.45 -25.61 12.00
C ASP A 308 -29.01 -27.03 11.82
N THR A 309 -28.18 -27.99 11.41
CA THR A 309 -28.61 -29.36 11.12
C THR A 309 -28.62 -30.23 12.37
N LYS A 310 -29.76 -30.83 12.73
CA LYS A 310 -29.86 -31.68 13.94
C LYS A 310 -28.93 -32.89 13.91
N ALA A 311 -28.34 -33.23 15.06
CA ALA A 311 -27.55 -34.44 15.21
C ALA A 311 -28.40 -35.71 15.08
N THR A 312 -27.92 -36.69 14.30
CA THR A 312 -28.52 -38.02 14.21
C THR A 312 -28.02 -38.92 15.35
N PRO A 313 -28.78 -39.97 15.74
CA PRO A 313 -28.34 -40.90 16.78
C PRO A 313 -27.01 -41.60 16.47
N GLU A 314 -26.72 -41.85 15.20
CA GLU A 314 -25.46 -42.46 14.75
C GLU A 314 -24.27 -41.51 14.91
N GLN A 315 -24.48 -40.21 14.66
CA GLN A 315 -23.49 -39.17 14.86
C GLN A 315 -23.19 -38.97 16.35
N GLU A 316 -24.21 -38.98 17.21
CA GLU A 316 -24.00 -38.91 18.66
C GLU A 316 -23.18 -40.10 19.17
N ALA A 317 -23.48 -41.31 18.70
CA ALA A 317 -22.72 -42.51 19.07
C ALA A 317 -21.25 -42.44 18.61
N LEU A 318 -20.99 -41.91 17.41
CA LEU A 318 -19.62 -41.71 16.90
C LEU A 318 -18.84 -40.68 17.72
N HIS A 319 -19.50 -39.60 18.15
CA HIS A 319 -18.92 -38.60 19.03
C HIS A 319 -18.54 -39.18 20.40
N ASP A 320 -19.43 -39.99 20.99
CA ASP A 320 -19.19 -40.66 22.27
C ASP A 320 -17.99 -41.62 22.19
N GLU A 321 -17.84 -42.35 21.09
CA GLU A 321 -16.68 -43.21 20.84
C GLU A 321 -15.38 -42.39 20.76
N LEU A 322 -15.39 -41.29 20.01
CA LEU A 322 -14.24 -40.38 19.90
C LEU A 322 -13.87 -39.71 21.23
N LEU A 323 -14.86 -39.44 22.09
CA LEU A 323 -14.63 -38.93 23.44
C LEU A 323 -13.98 -39.98 24.35
N GLN A 324 -14.46 -41.22 24.31
CA GLN A 324 -13.88 -42.32 25.08
C GLN A 324 -12.40 -42.55 24.73
N VAL A 325 -12.09 -42.65 23.43
CA VAL A 325 -10.70 -42.77 22.95
C VAL A 325 -9.82 -41.62 23.46
N ARG A 326 -10.36 -40.40 23.51
CA ARG A 326 -9.64 -39.22 23.99
C ARG A 326 -9.40 -39.26 25.50
N LEU A 327 -10.34 -39.77 26.29
CA LEU A 327 -10.22 -39.92 27.74
C LEU A 327 -9.18 -40.99 28.10
N ASP A 328 -9.18 -42.12 27.39
CA ASP A 328 -8.21 -43.21 27.59
C ASP A 328 -6.77 -42.76 27.29
N LEU A 329 -6.58 -41.98 26.21
CA LEU A 329 -5.29 -41.41 25.84
C LEU A 329 -4.77 -40.38 26.87
N ASN A 330 -5.65 -39.54 27.42
CA ASN A 330 -5.27 -38.55 28.43
C ASN A 330 -4.91 -39.18 29.78
N THR A 331 -5.47 -40.34 30.12
CA THR A 331 -5.16 -41.07 31.36
C THR A 331 -3.77 -41.73 31.31
N SER A 332 -3.19 -41.84 30.11
CA SER A 332 -1.90 -42.49 29.84
C SER A 332 -0.70 -41.52 29.75
N GLN A 333 -0.94 -40.20 29.72
CA GLN A 333 0.12 -39.18 29.65
C GLN A 333 0.33 -38.49 31.01
N ASP A 334 1.58 -38.53 31.49
CA ASP A 334 2.05 -37.95 32.75
C ASP A 334 1.73 -36.44 32.83
N THR A 335 0.78 -36.08 33.71
CA THR A 335 0.27 -34.72 33.87
C THR A 335 1.27 -33.84 34.62
N THR A 336 2.23 -33.25 33.92
CA THR A 336 3.08 -32.17 34.48
C THR A 336 2.98 -30.85 33.73
N LEU A 337 2.25 -30.78 32.61
CA LEU A 337 1.99 -29.52 31.91
C LEU A 337 0.50 -29.36 31.61
N LEU A 338 -0.09 -28.29 32.15
CA LEU A 338 -1.47 -27.80 31.97
C LEU A 338 -2.52 -28.46 32.89
N ALA A 339 -2.70 -27.89 34.08
CA ALA A 339 -3.92 -28.07 34.86
C ALA A 339 -5.10 -27.49 34.05
N ARG A 340 -5.91 -28.36 33.44
CA ARG A 340 -7.18 -27.97 32.81
C ARG A 340 -8.16 -27.52 33.90
N SER A 341 -8.76 -26.34 33.72
CA SER A 341 -9.83 -25.85 34.59
C SER A 341 -11.06 -26.76 34.53
N GLN A 342 -11.72 -27.01 35.67
CA GLN A 342 -12.83 -27.97 35.80
C GLN A 342 -13.98 -27.72 34.79
N SER A 343 -14.29 -26.47 34.46
CA SER A 343 -15.36 -26.15 33.48
C SER A 343 -15.00 -26.51 32.03
N SER A 344 -13.71 -26.62 31.68
CA SER A 344 -13.29 -27.06 30.33
C SER A 344 -13.52 -28.56 30.12
N VAL A 345 -13.53 -29.34 31.20
CA VAL A 345 -13.76 -30.79 31.15
C VAL A 345 -15.24 -31.11 31.00
N GLU A 346 -16.12 -30.36 31.69
CA GLU A 346 -17.58 -30.53 31.62
C GLU A 346 -18.12 -30.26 30.20
N ASP A 347 -17.63 -29.21 29.55
CA ASP A 347 -18.08 -28.83 28.20
C ASP A 347 -17.63 -29.81 27.10
N THR A 348 -16.52 -30.52 27.35
CA THR A 348 -16.00 -31.52 26.41
C THR A 348 -16.92 -32.74 26.35
N ASN A 349 -17.62 -33.06 27.44
CA ASN A 349 -18.48 -34.24 27.57
C ASN A 349 -19.94 -34.01 27.16
N LEU A 350 -20.26 -32.82 26.64
CA LEU A 350 -21.62 -32.52 26.18
C LEU A 350 -21.97 -33.29 24.89
N PRO A 351 -23.24 -33.70 24.73
CA PRO A 351 -23.78 -34.19 23.45
C PRO A 351 -23.60 -33.16 22.35
N ILE A 352 -23.50 -33.60 21.09
CA ILE A 352 -23.33 -32.71 19.93
C ILE A 352 -24.40 -31.62 19.91
N GLU A 353 -25.66 -31.97 20.12
CA GLU A 353 -26.76 -31.01 20.08
C GLU A 353 -26.60 -29.92 21.16
N SER A 354 -26.20 -30.31 22.37
CA SER A 354 -25.93 -29.38 23.47
C SER A 354 -24.68 -28.52 23.26
N LYS A 355 -23.73 -28.98 22.42
CA LYS A 355 -22.55 -28.18 22.03
C LYS A 355 -22.88 -27.11 21.00
N LYS A 356 -23.97 -27.24 20.24
CA LYS A 356 -24.42 -26.25 19.25
C LYS A 356 -25.21 -25.11 19.86
N GLU A 357 -25.96 -25.39 20.93
CA GLU A 357 -26.78 -24.40 21.64
C GLU A 357 -25.96 -23.48 22.56
N LYS A 358 -24.67 -23.75 22.74
CA LYS A 358 -23.78 -23.15 23.74
C LYS A 358 -22.69 -22.32 23.09
#